data_AF-A0A6B1D4P5-F1
#
_entry.id   AF-A0A6B1D4P5-F1
#
_cell.length_a   1.000
_cell.length_b   1.000
_cell.length_c   1.000
_cell.angle_alpha   90.00
_cell.angle_beta   90.00
_cell.angle_gamma   90.00
#
_symmetry.space_group_name_H-M   'P 1'
#
loop_
_entity.id
_entity.type
_entity.pdbx_description
1 polymer ?
#
loop_
_entity_poly.entity_id
_entity_poly.type
_entity_poly.pdbx_seq_one_letter_code
_entity_poly.pdbx_strand_id
1 'polypeptide(L)'
;MSDNGKDLMQSVKESQELPALKLDGEKIVFTPGETIYEVATRAGKAVPTLCYDPRLEAFGSCRLCVVEVAGQRVPVASCTTQAEDGMEVTTASAKVEALRRTLLELVASENREVTVDALRGVASQELGALVERYDAGRGRFAGAQSGASRPDDLNPFILRDYDLCISCYRCVRVCAEQEGDYAISIANRGFATQITVEFGGHLQDSACTFCGQCVQTCPTGALADRKALRFAGDSTLNGGS
;
A
#
# COMPACT_ATOMS: atom_id res chain seq x y z
N MET A 1 30.37 43.01 -38.37
CA MET A 1 29.01 42.76 -37.83
C MET A 1 28.62 41.34 -38.18
N SER A 2 29.23 40.37 -37.50
CA SER A 2 29.07 38.94 -37.73
C SER A 2 29.42 38.26 -36.41
N ASP A 3 28.44 37.67 -35.72
CA ASP A 3 28.52 36.32 -35.14
C ASP A 3 27.47 36.00 -34.07
N ASN A 4 26.73 36.97 -33.53
CA ASN A 4 25.82 36.68 -32.40
C ASN A 4 24.51 35.92 -32.75
N GLY A 5 24.34 35.46 -33.99
CA GLY A 5 23.13 34.77 -34.45
C GLY A 5 23.23 33.24 -34.54
N LYS A 6 24.45 32.68 -34.54
CA LYS A 6 24.66 31.22 -34.66
C LYS A 6 24.71 30.49 -33.32
N ASP A 7 25.10 31.19 -32.26
CA ASP A 7 25.19 30.61 -30.90
C ASP A 7 23.82 30.30 -30.28
N LEU A 8 22.77 31.06 -30.58
CA LEU A 8 21.45 30.80 -29.99
C LEU A 8 20.77 29.56 -30.58
N MET A 9 21.04 29.22 -31.85
CA MET A 9 20.48 28.04 -32.53
C MET A 9 21.27 26.75 -32.28
N GLN A 10 22.45 26.82 -31.65
CA GLN A 10 23.22 25.64 -31.23
C GLN A 10 22.81 25.11 -29.85
N SER A 11 22.07 25.89 -29.03
CA SER A 11 21.63 25.46 -27.69
C SER A 11 20.35 24.61 -27.67
N VAL A 12 19.70 24.38 -28.81
CA VAL A 12 18.46 23.57 -28.93
C VAL A 12 18.72 22.19 -29.57
N LYS A 13 19.98 21.76 -29.61
CA LYS A 13 20.43 20.50 -30.23
C LYS A 13 21.17 19.55 -29.29
N GLU A 14 20.73 19.47 -28.04
CA GLU A 14 20.90 18.26 -27.24
C GLU A 14 19.53 17.63 -27.07
N SER A 15 19.19 16.73 -27.99
CA SER A 15 18.16 15.73 -27.78
C SER A 15 18.62 14.89 -26.58
N GLN A 16 18.30 15.32 -25.35
CA GLN A 16 18.56 14.52 -24.17
C GLN A 16 17.80 13.20 -24.36
N GLU A 17 18.55 12.14 -24.64
CA GLU A 17 18.01 10.79 -24.73
C GLU A 17 17.37 10.48 -23.38
N LEU A 18 16.06 10.22 -23.38
CA LEU A 18 15.34 9.98 -22.13
C LEU A 18 15.95 8.75 -21.43
N PRO A 19 16.20 8.81 -20.12
CA PRO A 19 16.83 7.71 -19.40
C PRO A 19 15.94 6.47 -19.47
N ALA A 20 16.58 5.31 -19.45
CA ALA A 20 15.89 4.04 -19.58
C ALA A 20 16.50 2.97 -18.68
N LEU A 21 15.62 2.14 -18.13
CA LEU A 21 16.01 0.93 -17.40
C LEU A 21 15.52 -0.31 -18.15
N LYS A 22 16.13 -1.45 -17.88
CA LYS A 22 15.71 -2.75 -18.41
C LYS A 22 14.89 -3.48 -17.36
N LEU A 23 13.58 -3.60 -17.59
CA LEU A 23 12.63 -4.25 -16.70
C LEU A 23 12.23 -5.60 -17.29
N ASP A 24 12.58 -6.70 -16.62
CA ASP A 24 12.28 -8.06 -17.09
C ASP A 24 12.75 -8.32 -18.53
N GLY A 25 13.91 -7.76 -18.89
CA GLY A 25 14.49 -7.86 -20.23
C GLY A 25 14.04 -6.79 -21.22
N GLU A 26 13.02 -6.00 -20.89
CA GLU A 26 12.44 -4.98 -21.77
C GLU A 26 12.99 -3.59 -21.43
N LYS A 27 13.44 -2.82 -22.44
CA LYS A 27 13.92 -1.45 -22.22
C LYS A 27 12.73 -0.51 -22.07
N ILE A 28 12.58 0.10 -20.89
CA ILE A 28 11.51 1.04 -20.55
C ILE A 28 12.11 2.41 -20.30
N VAL A 29 11.60 3.40 -21.03
CA VAL A 29 11.93 4.81 -20.83
C VAL A 29 11.15 5.34 -19.63
N PHE A 30 11.80 6.18 -18.82
CA PHE A 30 11.19 6.80 -17.64
C PHE A 30 11.53 8.29 -17.52
N THR A 31 10.75 8.97 -16.69
CA THR A 31 10.95 10.36 -16.31
C THR A 31 11.76 10.41 -15.02
N PRO A 32 12.85 11.19 -14.94
CA PRO A 32 13.60 11.35 -13.69
C PRO A 32 12.68 11.67 -12.50
N GLY A 33 12.84 10.93 -11.41
CA GLY A 33 11.98 11.01 -10.23
C GLY A 33 10.93 9.91 -10.12
N GLU A 34 10.66 9.16 -11.20
CA GLU A 34 9.87 7.92 -11.11
C GLU A 34 10.63 6.87 -10.29
N THR A 35 9.91 6.17 -9.42
CA THR A 35 10.37 4.97 -8.74
C THR A 35 10.29 3.75 -9.66
N ILE A 36 11.03 2.70 -9.34
CA ILE A 36 10.97 1.44 -10.09
C ILE A 36 9.53 0.89 -10.15
N TYR A 37 8.75 1.08 -9.07
CA TYR A 37 7.35 0.63 -9.02
C TYR A 37 6.45 1.38 -10.01
N GLU A 38 6.60 2.69 -10.13
CA GLU A 38 5.82 3.51 -11.06
C GLU A 38 6.15 3.14 -12.51
N VAL A 39 7.44 2.97 -12.82
CA VAL A 39 7.88 2.50 -14.14
C VAL A 39 7.31 1.11 -14.45
N ALA A 40 7.36 0.19 -13.47
CA ALA A 40 6.82 -1.16 -13.65
C ALA A 40 5.31 -1.17 -13.86
N THR A 41 4.57 -0.38 -13.08
CA THR A 41 3.11 -0.26 -13.18
C THR A 41 2.71 0.29 -14.56
N ARG A 42 3.38 1.34 -15.03
CA ARG A 42 3.15 1.94 -16.35
C ARG A 42 3.51 0.98 -17.49
N ALA A 43 4.52 0.15 -17.32
CA ALA A 43 4.90 -0.91 -18.25
C ALA A 43 4.01 -2.18 -18.16
N GLY A 44 2.97 -2.18 -17.32
CA GLY A 44 2.07 -3.31 -17.16
C GLY A 44 2.69 -4.52 -16.43
N LYS A 45 3.82 -4.33 -15.73
CA LYS A 45 4.45 -5.37 -14.90
C LYS A 45 3.86 -5.32 -13.50
N ALA A 46 3.15 -6.37 -13.12
CA ALA A 46 2.46 -6.43 -11.83
C ALA A 46 3.43 -6.68 -10.67
N VAL A 47 3.65 -5.67 -9.83
CA VAL A 47 4.38 -5.77 -8.56
C VAL A 47 3.39 -5.60 -7.41
N PRO A 48 3.28 -6.53 -6.45
CA PRO A 48 2.28 -6.45 -5.39
C PRO A 48 2.66 -5.42 -4.31
N THR A 49 1.65 -4.76 -3.76
CA THR A 49 1.75 -3.81 -2.65
C THR A 49 0.57 -3.98 -1.70
N LEU A 50 0.75 -3.57 -0.44
CA LEU A 50 -0.33 -3.43 0.55
C LEU A 50 -0.34 -2.05 1.21
N CYS A 51 0.84 -1.44 1.40
CA CYS A 51 0.98 -0.12 2.03
C CYS A 51 1.03 1.04 1.03
N TYR A 52 0.87 0.77 -0.26
CA TYR A 52 0.93 1.77 -1.32
C TYR A 52 -0.49 2.15 -1.75
N ASP A 53 -0.71 3.43 -1.98
CA ASP A 53 -1.92 3.98 -2.60
C ASP A 53 -1.42 5.03 -3.59
N PRO A 54 -1.90 5.08 -4.86
CA PRO A 54 -1.42 6.03 -5.86
C PRO A 54 -1.58 7.51 -5.48
N ARG A 55 -2.40 7.82 -4.46
CA ARG A 55 -2.63 9.19 -3.97
C ARG A 55 -1.66 9.59 -2.86
N LEU A 56 -0.80 8.68 -2.41
CA LEU A 56 0.08 8.88 -1.26
C LEU A 56 1.53 8.71 -1.70
N GLU A 57 2.44 9.40 -1.00
CA GLU A 57 3.88 9.20 -1.18
C GLU A 57 4.30 7.74 -0.93
N ALA A 58 5.48 7.34 -1.40
CA ALA A 58 5.95 5.98 -1.13
C ALA A 58 6.37 5.79 0.33
N PHE A 59 5.90 4.70 0.96
CA PHE A 59 6.18 4.42 2.37
C PHE A 59 7.08 3.19 2.63
N GLY A 60 6.92 2.12 1.83
CA GLY A 60 7.82 0.97 1.88
C GLY A 60 7.72 0.06 3.10
N SER A 61 6.64 0.09 3.89
CA SER A 61 6.51 -0.75 5.10
C SER A 61 6.21 -2.22 4.84
N CYS A 62 5.32 -2.54 3.90
CA CYS A 62 4.90 -3.93 3.68
C CYS A 62 5.95 -4.81 2.99
N ARG A 63 6.95 -4.19 2.34
CA ARG A 63 8.04 -4.86 1.59
C ARG A 63 7.61 -5.83 0.47
N LEU A 64 6.33 -5.95 0.12
CA LEU A 64 5.89 -6.86 -0.96
C LEU A 64 6.35 -6.43 -2.36
N CYS A 65 6.62 -5.15 -2.54
CA CYS A 65 7.15 -4.56 -3.76
C CYS A 65 8.64 -4.86 -4.01
N VAL A 66 9.20 -5.86 -3.34
CA VAL A 66 10.59 -6.25 -3.55
C VAL A 66 10.85 -6.69 -4.98
N VAL A 67 11.95 -6.22 -5.54
CA VAL A 67 12.46 -6.57 -6.88
C VAL A 67 13.97 -6.77 -6.82
N GLU A 68 14.53 -7.52 -7.76
CA GLU A 68 15.98 -7.65 -7.89
C GLU A 68 16.51 -6.58 -8.84
N VAL A 69 17.62 -5.96 -8.45
CA VAL A 69 18.37 -5.00 -9.26
C VAL A 69 19.77 -5.54 -9.46
N ALA A 70 20.26 -5.60 -10.69
CA ALA A 70 21.60 -6.10 -10.98
C ALA A 70 22.67 -5.32 -10.18
N GLY A 71 23.65 -6.04 -9.65
CA GLY A 71 24.68 -5.47 -8.75
C GLY A 71 24.25 -5.31 -7.29
N GLN A 72 22.95 -5.37 -6.97
CA GLN A 72 22.47 -5.35 -5.59
C GLN A 72 22.47 -6.75 -4.97
N ARG A 73 23.02 -6.88 -3.76
CA ARG A 73 23.11 -8.17 -3.05
C ARG A 73 21.74 -8.67 -2.57
N VAL A 74 20.86 -7.75 -2.18
CA VAL A 74 19.53 -8.05 -1.63
C VAL A 74 18.45 -7.37 -2.45
N PRO A 75 17.25 -7.98 -2.58
CA PRO A 75 16.11 -7.32 -3.23
C PRO A 75 15.79 -5.98 -2.57
N VAL A 76 15.49 -4.97 -3.39
CA VAL A 76 15.15 -3.61 -2.96
C VAL A 76 13.64 -3.41 -3.06
N ALA A 77 13.07 -2.46 -2.30
CA ALA A 77 11.67 -2.11 -2.45
C ALA A 77 11.50 -1.19 -3.66
N SER A 78 10.77 -1.64 -4.68
CA SER A 78 10.59 -0.85 -5.89
C SER A 78 9.81 0.44 -5.66
N CYS A 79 8.92 0.49 -4.64
CA CYS A 79 8.10 1.67 -4.41
C CYS A 79 8.87 2.87 -3.85
N THR A 80 10.03 2.67 -3.22
CA THR A 80 10.85 3.78 -2.69
C THR A 80 12.18 3.94 -3.43
N THR A 81 12.55 2.99 -4.28
CA THR A 81 13.81 3.03 -5.03
C THR A 81 13.59 3.80 -6.32
N GLN A 82 14.35 4.87 -6.50
CA GLN A 82 14.34 5.70 -7.70
C GLN A 82 14.84 4.90 -8.91
N ALA A 83 14.20 5.10 -10.06
CA ALA A 83 14.70 4.59 -11.33
C ALA A 83 15.95 5.36 -11.74
N GLU A 84 17.02 4.63 -12.10
CA GLU A 84 18.25 5.21 -12.62
C GLU A 84 18.53 4.65 -14.03
N ASP A 85 19.21 5.46 -14.84
CA ASP A 85 19.56 5.07 -16.20
C ASP A 85 20.48 3.83 -16.20
N GLY A 86 20.19 2.89 -17.10
CA GLY A 86 20.94 1.65 -17.22
C GLY A 86 20.67 0.60 -16.13
N MET A 87 19.76 0.84 -15.18
CA MET A 87 19.35 -0.19 -14.21
C MET A 87 18.82 -1.43 -14.93
N GLU A 88 19.18 -2.61 -14.44
CA GLU A 88 18.53 -3.87 -14.83
C GLU A 88 17.73 -4.41 -13.65
N VAL A 89 16.42 -4.54 -13.83
CA VAL A 89 15.46 -4.90 -12.80
C VAL A 89 14.72 -6.17 -13.19
N THR A 90 14.63 -7.12 -12.26
CA THR A 90 13.80 -8.33 -12.38
C THR A 90 12.68 -8.28 -11.34
N THR A 91 11.43 -8.25 -11.80
CA THR A 91 10.24 -8.10 -10.94
C THR A 91 9.69 -9.43 -10.43
N ALA A 92 10.00 -10.53 -11.14
CA ALA A 92 9.56 -11.88 -10.81
C ALA A 92 10.68 -12.90 -11.05
N SER A 93 11.26 -13.39 -9.96
CA SER A 93 12.22 -14.51 -9.94
C SER A 93 11.81 -15.49 -8.85
N ALA A 94 12.33 -16.73 -8.90
CA ALA A 94 12.05 -17.70 -7.84
C ALA A 94 12.42 -17.17 -6.44
N LYS A 95 13.48 -16.36 -6.34
CA LYS A 95 13.91 -15.72 -5.09
C LYS A 95 12.96 -14.62 -4.64
N VAL A 96 12.51 -13.76 -5.56
CA VAL A 96 11.53 -12.70 -5.27
C VAL A 96 10.19 -13.29 -4.84
N GLU A 97 9.69 -14.30 -5.57
CA GLU A 97 8.41 -14.94 -5.26
C GLU A 97 8.45 -15.67 -3.91
N ALA A 98 9.55 -16.37 -3.58
CA ALA A 98 9.73 -17.00 -2.28
C ALA A 98 9.79 -15.98 -1.12
N LEU A 99 10.44 -14.84 -1.36
CA LEU A 99 10.50 -13.73 -0.39
C LEU A 99 9.11 -13.12 -0.17
N ARG A 100 8.36 -12.84 -1.25
CA ARG A 100 6.99 -12.32 -1.17
C ARG A 100 6.06 -13.27 -0.41
N ARG A 101 6.13 -14.58 -0.68
CA ARG A 101 5.38 -15.60 0.08
C ARG A 101 5.71 -15.52 1.57
N THR A 102 6.99 -15.51 1.93
CA THR A 102 7.41 -15.43 3.34
C THR A 102 6.94 -14.13 4.01
N LEU A 103 7.01 -13.00 3.31
CA LEU A 103 6.51 -11.72 3.81
C LEU A 103 4.99 -11.73 4.02
N LEU A 104 4.24 -12.33 3.11
CA LEU A 104 2.79 -12.50 3.26
C LEU A 104 2.44 -13.42 4.44
N GLU A 105 3.16 -14.53 4.62
CA GLU A 105 2.99 -15.43 5.78
C GLU A 105 3.21 -14.67 7.10
N LEU A 106 4.23 -13.80 7.16
CA LEU A 106 4.49 -12.94 8.33
C LEU A 106 3.35 -11.95 8.56
N VAL A 107 3.00 -11.15 7.56
CA VAL A 107 1.92 -10.14 7.64
C VAL A 107 0.59 -10.79 8.02
N ALA A 108 0.27 -11.94 7.41
CA ALA A 108 -0.95 -12.68 7.69
C ALA A 108 -0.94 -13.31 9.10
N SER A 109 0.21 -13.69 9.65
CA SER A 109 0.28 -14.26 11.00
C SER A 109 -0.13 -13.27 12.10
N GLU A 110 -0.08 -11.95 11.83
CA GLU A 110 -0.47 -10.91 12.77
C GLU A 110 -2.00 -10.72 12.86
N ASN A 111 -2.79 -11.27 11.94
CA ASN A 111 -4.24 -11.14 11.97
C ASN A 111 -4.93 -12.49 12.07
N ARG A 112 -6.14 -12.47 12.65
CA ARG A 112 -7.04 -13.61 12.62
C ARG A 112 -7.41 -14.01 11.18
N GLU A 113 -7.64 -15.30 10.98
CA GLU A 113 -8.09 -15.84 9.70
C GLU A 113 -9.62 -15.69 9.59
N VAL A 114 -10.07 -14.69 8.84
CA VAL A 114 -11.50 -14.48 8.57
C VAL A 114 -11.72 -14.13 7.11
N THR A 115 -12.87 -14.54 6.59
CA THR A 115 -13.38 -13.99 5.33
C THR A 115 -13.79 -12.54 5.57
N VAL A 116 -13.13 -11.62 4.87
CA VAL A 116 -13.44 -10.19 4.90
C VAL A 116 -14.58 -9.95 3.92
N ASP A 117 -15.63 -9.23 4.31
CA ASP A 117 -16.70 -8.83 3.39
C ASP A 117 -16.19 -7.74 2.44
N ALA A 118 -16.44 -7.86 1.13
CA ALA A 118 -16.06 -6.85 0.13
C ALA A 118 -16.75 -5.49 0.35
N LEU A 119 -17.90 -5.46 1.04
CA LEU A 119 -18.59 -4.25 1.44
C LEU A 119 -17.86 -3.49 2.55
N ARG A 120 -16.79 -4.05 3.14
CA ARG A 120 -15.93 -3.31 4.07
C ARG A 120 -15.22 -2.16 3.38
N GLY A 121 -14.86 -2.27 2.11
CA GLY A 121 -14.25 -1.18 1.34
C GLY A 121 -13.62 -1.68 0.05
N VAL A 122 -13.37 -0.78 -0.91
CA VAL A 122 -12.87 -1.16 -2.24
C VAL A 122 -11.54 -1.92 -2.20
N ALA A 123 -10.64 -1.56 -1.29
CA ALA A 123 -9.34 -2.21 -1.09
C ALA A 123 -9.38 -3.39 -0.09
N SER A 124 -10.52 -3.68 0.54
CA SER A 124 -10.56 -4.54 1.73
C SER A 124 -10.10 -5.98 1.51
N GLN A 125 -10.09 -6.42 0.24
CA GLN A 125 -9.71 -7.76 -0.19
C GLN A 125 -8.24 -7.90 -0.60
N GLU A 126 -7.46 -6.81 -0.65
CA GLU A 126 -6.09 -6.84 -1.18
C GLU A 126 -5.20 -7.86 -0.45
N LEU A 127 -5.21 -7.88 0.88
CA LEU A 127 -4.45 -8.87 1.66
C LEU A 127 -4.92 -10.30 1.39
N GLY A 128 -6.23 -10.53 1.38
CA GLY A 128 -6.81 -11.86 1.15
C GLY A 128 -6.43 -12.41 -0.22
N ALA A 129 -6.59 -11.59 -1.27
CA ALA A 129 -6.24 -11.95 -2.64
C ALA A 129 -4.75 -12.25 -2.80
N LEU A 130 -3.87 -11.49 -2.13
CA LEU A 130 -2.44 -11.78 -2.16
C LEU A 130 -2.07 -13.05 -1.39
N VAL A 131 -2.68 -13.28 -0.22
CA VAL A 131 -2.47 -14.52 0.54
C VAL A 131 -2.86 -15.74 -0.28
N GLU A 132 -4.00 -15.71 -0.97
CA GLU A 132 -4.45 -16.78 -1.86
C GLU A 132 -3.52 -16.95 -3.06
N ARG A 133 -3.19 -15.86 -3.76
CA ARG A 133 -2.31 -15.89 -4.95
C ARG A 133 -0.94 -16.51 -4.68
N TYR A 134 -0.40 -16.31 -3.47
CA TYR A 134 0.93 -16.76 -3.10
C TYR A 134 0.95 -18.07 -2.30
N ASP A 135 -0.21 -18.68 -2.04
CA ASP A 135 -0.34 -19.84 -1.14
C ASP A 135 0.36 -19.58 0.22
N ALA A 136 0.12 -18.38 0.75
CA ALA A 136 0.79 -17.86 1.95
C ALA A 136 -0.02 -18.16 3.22
N GLY A 137 -0.12 -19.43 3.58
CA GLY A 137 -0.92 -19.90 4.71
C GLY A 137 -0.48 -19.33 6.08
N ARG A 138 -1.44 -19.26 7.00
CA ARG A 138 -1.23 -18.83 8.39
C ARG A 138 -0.93 -20.05 9.25
N GLY A 139 0.33 -20.25 9.63
CA GLY A 139 0.69 -21.38 10.49
C GLY A 139 2.18 -21.62 10.66
N ARG A 140 2.99 -21.13 9.73
CA ARG A 140 4.46 -21.19 9.85
C ARG A 140 5.00 -20.26 10.94
N PHE A 141 4.36 -19.11 11.13
CA PHE A 141 4.73 -18.10 12.12
C PHE A 141 3.64 -17.98 13.18
N ALA A 142 4.05 -17.90 14.44
CA ALA A 142 3.21 -17.67 15.61
C ALA A 142 3.89 -16.63 16.50
N GLY A 143 3.12 -15.85 17.26
CA GLY A 143 3.67 -14.82 18.13
C GLY A 143 2.66 -13.77 18.53
N ALA A 144 3.18 -12.65 19.02
CA ALA A 144 2.38 -11.47 19.31
C ALA A 144 1.78 -10.90 18.01
N GLN A 145 0.60 -10.30 18.14
CA GLN A 145 -0.10 -9.63 17.05
C GLN A 145 -0.03 -8.11 17.27
N SER A 146 -0.06 -7.34 16.18
CA SER A 146 -0.22 -5.89 16.24
C SER A 146 -1.66 -5.48 15.91
N GLY A 147 -2.03 -4.27 16.33
CA GLY A 147 -3.41 -3.81 16.26
C GLY A 147 -4.26 -4.36 17.40
N ALA A 148 -5.08 -3.49 17.98
CA ALA A 148 -6.02 -3.85 19.03
C ALA A 148 -7.32 -3.10 18.78
N SER A 149 -8.39 -3.86 18.53
CA SER A 149 -9.73 -3.29 18.42
C SER A 149 -10.11 -2.56 19.71
N ARG A 150 -10.91 -1.49 19.56
CA ARG A 150 -11.45 -0.71 20.67
C ARG A 150 -12.96 -0.86 20.70
N PRO A 151 -13.49 -1.84 21.46
CA PRO A 151 -14.94 -2.07 21.53
C PRO A 151 -15.73 -0.90 22.11
N ASP A 152 -15.04 -0.02 22.84
CA ASP A 152 -15.54 1.22 23.42
C ASP A 152 -15.71 2.36 22.39
N ASP A 153 -15.12 2.27 21.19
CA ASP A 153 -15.33 3.25 20.11
C ASP A 153 -16.68 3.01 19.41
N LEU A 154 -17.73 3.64 19.96
CA LEU A 154 -19.13 3.51 19.52
C LEU A 154 -19.46 4.32 18.25
N ASN A 155 -18.47 4.82 17.51
CA ASN A 155 -18.68 5.59 16.29
C ASN A 155 -19.69 4.90 15.33
N PRO A 156 -20.81 5.56 14.98
CA PRO A 156 -21.88 4.94 14.18
C PRO A 156 -21.55 4.84 12.68
N PHE A 157 -20.50 5.52 12.20
CA PHE A 157 -20.19 5.59 10.76
C PHE A 157 -19.10 4.61 10.32
N ILE A 158 -17.97 4.58 11.03
CA ILE A 158 -16.80 3.78 10.65
C ILE A 158 -16.58 2.68 11.68
N LEU A 159 -16.58 1.43 11.22
CA LEU A 159 -16.13 0.27 11.97
C LEU A 159 -14.61 0.29 12.06
N ARG A 160 -14.07 0.08 13.27
CA ARG A 160 -12.64 -0.04 13.55
C ARG A 160 -12.35 -1.41 14.17
N ASP A 161 -11.98 -2.34 13.31
CA ASP A 161 -11.70 -3.75 13.61
C ASP A 161 -10.19 -3.98 13.47
N TYR A 162 -9.44 -3.47 14.43
CA TYR A 162 -7.98 -3.37 14.34
C TYR A 162 -7.25 -4.68 14.56
N ASP A 163 -7.91 -5.75 14.96
CA ASP A 163 -7.27 -7.08 14.95
C ASP A 163 -7.10 -7.63 13.51
N LEU A 164 -7.62 -6.92 12.49
CA LEU A 164 -7.30 -7.10 11.07
C LEU A 164 -6.25 -6.10 10.55
N CYS A 165 -5.71 -5.23 11.41
CA CYS A 165 -4.75 -4.21 10.97
C CYS A 165 -3.36 -4.83 10.77
N ILE A 166 -2.68 -4.45 9.69
CA ILE A 166 -1.29 -4.85 9.39
C ILE A 166 -0.30 -3.70 9.57
N SER A 167 -0.68 -2.64 10.29
CA SER A 167 0.16 -1.46 10.51
C SER A 167 0.76 -0.86 9.22
N CYS A 168 0.01 -0.90 8.11
CA CYS A 168 0.45 -0.36 6.81
C CYS A 168 0.41 1.17 6.75
N TYR A 169 -0.31 1.79 7.67
CA TYR A 169 -0.53 3.23 7.85
C TYR A 169 -1.20 3.96 6.67
N ARG A 170 -1.79 3.27 5.68
CA ARG A 170 -2.57 3.93 4.61
C ARG A 170 -3.66 4.85 5.18
N CYS A 171 -4.34 4.43 6.25
CA CYS A 171 -5.39 5.22 6.91
C CYS A 171 -4.88 6.51 7.56
N VAL A 172 -3.71 6.46 8.22
CA VAL A 172 -3.07 7.60 8.86
C VAL A 172 -2.62 8.59 7.78
N ARG A 173 -1.95 8.06 6.75
CA ARG A 173 -1.37 8.83 5.67
C ARG A 173 -2.42 9.48 4.78
N VAL A 174 -3.49 8.78 4.41
CA VAL A 174 -4.58 9.40 3.63
C VAL A 174 -5.31 10.50 4.44
N CYS A 175 -5.44 10.33 5.75
CA CYS A 175 -6.04 11.35 6.61
C CYS A 175 -5.15 12.61 6.70
N ALA A 176 -3.83 12.46 6.64
CA ALA A 176 -2.88 13.57 6.73
C ALA A 176 -2.54 14.19 5.37
N GLU A 177 -2.11 13.39 4.40
CA GLU A 177 -1.55 13.82 3.12
C GLU A 177 -2.63 14.20 2.10
N GLN A 178 -3.79 13.52 2.12
CA GLN A 178 -4.86 13.74 1.15
C GLN A 178 -5.97 14.63 1.70
N GLU A 179 -6.44 14.36 2.92
CA GLU A 179 -7.55 15.11 3.51
C GLU A 179 -7.08 16.32 4.32
N GLY A 180 -5.90 16.25 4.95
CA GLY A 180 -5.36 17.33 5.79
C GLY A 180 -6.01 17.44 7.18
N ASP A 181 -6.81 16.45 7.59
CA ASP A 181 -7.53 16.43 8.87
C ASP A 181 -6.62 16.01 10.04
N TYR A 182 -5.62 15.15 9.80
CA TYR A 182 -4.75 14.58 10.83
C TYR A 182 -5.47 13.87 12.00
N ALA A 183 -6.74 13.49 11.81
CA ALA A 183 -7.57 12.89 12.85
C ALA A 183 -7.12 11.49 13.27
N ILE A 184 -6.51 10.72 12.35
CA ILE A 184 -6.02 9.36 12.58
C ILE A 184 -4.49 9.40 12.74
N SER A 185 -4.00 8.82 13.82
CA SER A 185 -2.58 8.79 14.20
C SER A 185 -2.13 7.40 14.64
N ILE A 186 -0.87 7.28 15.07
CA ILE A 186 -0.22 6.05 15.50
C ILE A 186 0.34 6.25 16.90
N ALA A 187 0.15 5.27 17.78
CA ALA A 187 0.80 5.20 19.08
C ALA A 187 1.66 3.93 19.19
N ASN A 188 2.62 3.98 20.12
CA ASN A 188 3.52 2.88 20.48
C ASN A 188 4.43 2.42 19.32
N ARG A 189 5.06 1.24 19.48
CA ARG A 189 6.03 0.64 18.54
C ARG A 189 5.98 -0.89 18.61
N GLY A 190 6.48 -1.55 17.56
CA GLY A 190 6.54 -3.01 17.48
C GLY A 190 5.14 -3.63 17.52
N PHE A 191 4.97 -4.75 18.21
CA PHE A 191 3.67 -5.39 18.36
C PHE A 191 2.65 -4.56 19.18
N ALA A 192 3.10 -3.55 19.93
CA ALA A 192 2.20 -2.65 20.64
C ALA A 192 1.66 -1.51 19.75
N THR A 193 2.09 -1.42 18.48
CA THR A 193 1.64 -0.40 17.53
C THR A 193 0.12 -0.38 17.44
N GLN A 194 -0.46 0.81 17.55
CA GLN A 194 -1.90 1.01 17.52
C GLN A 194 -2.27 2.20 16.65
N ILE A 195 -3.21 2.00 15.74
CA ILE A 195 -3.88 3.10 15.04
C ILE A 195 -4.86 3.74 16.02
N THR A 196 -4.70 5.04 16.25
CA THR A 196 -5.42 5.78 17.28
C THR A 196 -5.85 7.15 16.76
N VAL A 197 -6.40 7.97 17.64
CA VAL A 197 -6.67 9.40 17.44
C VAL A 197 -5.92 10.20 18.50
N GLU A 198 -6.04 11.53 18.47
CA GLU A 198 -5.42 12.40 19.47
C GLU A 198 -5.77 11.97 20.90
N PHE A 199 -4.76 11.95 21.78
CA PHE A 199 -4.84 11.52 23.18
C PHE A 199 -5.46 10.13 23.43
N GLY A 200 -5.57 9.28 22.42
CA GLY A 200 -6.25 7.99 22.56
C GLY A 200 -7.74 8.13 22.84
N GLY A 201 -8.39 9.19 22.37
CA GLY A 201 -9.85 9.37 22.45
C GLY A 201 -10.62 8.43 21.51
N HIS A 202 -11.90 8.77 21.27
CA HIS A 202 -12.74 8.10 20.27
C HIS A 202 -12.73 8.86 18.95
N LEU A 203 -13.02 8.19 17.84
CA LEU A 203 -13.00 8.83 16.52
C LEU A 203 -14.04 9.96 16.41
N GLN A 204 -15.21 9.76 17.02
CA GLN A 204 -16.29 10.76 17.05
C GLN A 204 -15.95 12.06 17.80
N ASP A 205 -14.99 12.00 18.72
CA ASP A 205 -14.58 13.13 19.55
C ASP A 205 -13.30 13.78 18.99
N SER A 206 -12.83 13.33 17.82
CA SER A 206 -11.60 13.81 17.15
C SER A 206 -11.90 14.81 16.04
N ALA A 207 -10.86 15.30 15.36
CA ALA A 207 -10.99 16.14 14.16
C ALA A 207 -11.56 15.42 12.93
N CYS A 208 -11.96 14.15 13.03
CA CYS A 208 -12.43 13.36 11.90
C CYS A 208 -13.73 13.92 11.31
N THR A 209 -13.71 14.21 10.00
CA THR A 209 -14.88 14.66 9.23
C THR A 209 -15.73 13.51 8.68
N PHE A 210 -15.35 12.26 8.95
CA PHE A 210 -15.97 11.05 8.42
C PHE A 210 -16.01 10.96 6.88
N CYS A 211 -15.00 11.51 6.19
CA CYS A 211 -14.88 11.45 4.73
C CYS A 211 -14.74 10.03 4.15
N GLY A 212 -14.36 9.04 4.98
CA GLY A 212 -14.30 7.63 4.59
C GLY A 212 -13.07 7.23 3.76
N GLN A 213 -12.10 8.11 3.51
CA GLN A 213 -10.90 7.75 2.75
C GLN A 213 -10.10 6.62 3.41
N CYS A 214 -10.06 6.60 4.74
CA CYS A 214 -9.39 5.55 5.50
C CYS A 214 -10.02 4.16 5.29
N VAL A 215 -11.34 4.11 5.04
CA VAL A 215 -12.07 2.89 4.68
C VAL A 215 -11.70 2.46 3.26
N GLN A 216 -11.71 3.40 2.30
CA GLN A 216 -11.43 3.08 0.90
C GLN A 216 -10.01 2.54 0.67
N THR A 217 -9.03 3.02 1.44
CA THR A 217 -7.63 2.64 1.29
C THR A 217 -7.22 1.44 2.16
N CYS A 218 -8.08 0.94 3.04
CA CYS A 218 -7.70 -0.12 3.99
C CYS A 218 -7.57 -1.48 3.27
N PRO A 219 -6.36 -2.08 3.20
CA PRO A 219 -6.12 -3.27 2.37
C PRO A 219 -6.62 -4.58 3.02
N THR A 220 -7.14 -4.51 4.25
CA THR A 220 -7.55 -5.68 5.05
C THR A 220 -9.01 -5.62 5.51
N GLY A 221 -9.69 -4.49 5.27
CA GLY A 221 -11.02 -4.26 5.84
C GLY A 221 -11.03 -4.04 7.35
N ALA A 222 -9.89 -3.74 7.99
CA ALA A 222 -9.84 -3.29 9.38
C ALA A 222 -10.65 -2.00 9.63
N LEU A 223 -10.85 -1.21 8.58
CA LEU A 223 -11.76 -0.07 8.57
C LEU A 223 -12.88 -0.35 7.57
N ALA A 224 -14.12 -0.09 7.98
CA ALA A 224 -15.29 -0.31 7.13
C ALA A 224 -16.40 0.71 7.34
N ASP A 225 -17.21 0.92 6.29
CA ASP A 225 -18.45 1.68 6.39
C ASP A 225 -19.53 0.80 7.06
N ARG A 226 -19.99 1.20 8.26
CA ARG A 226 -21.02 0.45 9.00
C ARG A 226 -22.35 0.43 8.25
N LYS A 227 -22.68 1.48 7.51
CA LYS A 227 -23.93 1.56 6.73
C LYS A 227 -23.90 0.53 5.60
N ALA A 228 -22.78 0.42 4.88
CA ALA A 228 -22.62 -0.58 3.81
C ALA A 228 -22.81 -2.02 4.35
N LEU A 229 -22.22 -2.34 5.49
CA LEU A 229 -22.33 -3.67 6.10
C LEU A 229 -23.75 -4.01 6.60
N ARG A 230 -24.51 -3.01 7.07
CA ARG A 230 -25.90 -3.25 7.53
C ARG A 230 -26.82 -3.68 6.40
N PHE A 231 -26.68 -3.10 5.21
CA PHE A 231 -27.47 -3.51 4.04
C PHE A 231 -27.21 -4.96 3.63
N ALA A 232 -25.97 -5.45 3.83
CA ALA A 232 -25.62 -6.85 3.57
C ALA A 232 -26.37 -7.81 4.50
N GLY A 233 -26.36 -7.51 5.81
CA GLY A 233 -27.06 -8.32 6.82
C GLY A 233 -28.57 -8.38 6.63
N ASP A 234 -29.17 -7.31 6.12
CA ASP A 234 -30.60 -7.27 5.76
C ASP A 234 -30.91 -8.07 4.47
N SER A 235 -29.96 -8.16 3.55
CA SER A 235 -30.12 -8.93 2.29
C SER A 235 -30.08 -10.44 2.49
N THR A 236 -29.38 -10.94 3.53
CA THR A 236 -29.39 -12.37 3.89
C THR A 236 -30.69 -12.83 4.56
N LEU A 237 -31.57 -11.92 4.96
CA LEU A 237 -32.87 -12.25 5.57
C LEU A 237 -34.04 -12.24 4.56
N ASN A 238 -33.84 -11.74 3.33
CA ASN A 238 -34.89 -11.61 2.33
C ASN A 238 -34.70 -12.54 1.10
N GLY A 239 -33.77 -13.48 1.15
CA GLY A 239 -33.51 -14.46 0.08
C GLY A 239 -34.27 -15.78 0.22
N GLY A 240 -35.35 -15.81 1.00
CA GLY A 240 -36.19 -17.00 1.19
C GLY A 240 -37.65 -16.68 0.96
N SER A 241 -38.09 -16.70 -0.30
CA SER A 241 -39.48 -16.87 -0.74
C SER A 241 -39.48 -17.31 -2.20
#